data_AF-A0A2R7NN45-F1
#
_entry.id   AF-A0A2R7NN45-F1
#
_cell.length_a   1.000
_cell.length_b   1.000
_cell.length_c   1.000
_cell.angle_alpha   90.00
_cell.angle_beta   90.00
_cell.angle_gamma   90.00
#
_symmetry.space_group_name_H-M   'P 1'
#
loop_
_entity.id
_entity.type
_entity.pdbx_description
1 polymer ?
#
loop_
_entity_poly.entity_id
_entity_poly.type
_entity_poly.pdbx_seq_one_letter_code
_entity_poly.pdbx_strand_id
1 'polypeptide(L)'
;MKGFAAYAGVDWRLSPHQLRRAYAWTFVRHRLGNVLFLKEQFKHSSIEMTQLYAANPMQDDALFEDLFTEISARKVELIEGWLHADTPLAGRAGQRIVSMRAHDFPSRETLIEETADWINIRSTGHSYCLAQDDGCGGAGLYEPWRCGACNDSVIDSSQRIAWQAIHAHQLELQVEARELGPAAVQRVQRDLHRVEDVLKQLGPGIEPL
;
A
#
# COMPACT_ATOMS: atom_id res chain seq x y z
N MET A 1 -26.62 20.88 -23.65
CA MET A 1 -26.23 21.22 -22.26
C MET A 1 -27.42 21.57 -21.37
N LYS A 2 -28.20 22.63 -21.65
CA LYS A 2 -29.40 22.98 -20.85
C LYS A 2 -30.44 21.84 -20.75
N GLY A 3 -30.72 21.15 -21.85
CA GLY A 3 -31.62 20.00 -21.84
C GLY A 3 -31.11 18.80 -21.02
N PHE A 4 -29.79 18.65 -20.90
CA PHE A 4 -29.19 17.58 -20.08
C PHE A 4 -29.30 17.88 -18.59
N ALA A 5 -29.03 19.13 -18.19
CA ALA A 5 -29.23 19.58 -16.81
C ALA A 5 -30.71 19.45 -16.38
N ALA A 6 -31.63 19.89 -17.25
CA ALA A 6 -33.06 19.74 -17.01
C ALA A 6 -33.51 18.27 -16.93
N TYR A 7 -33.00 17.39 -17.80
CA TYR A 7 -33.26 15.95 -17.74
C TYR A 7 -32.77 15.32 -16.43
N ALA A 8 -31.60 15.75 -15.94
CA ALA A 8 -31.05 15.31 -14.66
C ALA A 8 -31.74 15.94 -13.44
N GLY A 9 -32.75 16.81 -13.63
CA GLY A 9 -33.46 17.46 -12.52
C GLY A 9 -32.67 18.54 -11.78
N VAL A 10 -31.61 19.08 -12.39
CA VAL A 10 -30.75 20.12 -11.78
C VAL A 10 -30.90 21.45 -12.52
N ASP A 11 -30.89 22.55 -11.76
CA ASP A 11 -30.92 23.92 -12.29
C ASP A 11 -29.53 24.45 -12.66
N TRP A 12 -28.51 23.59 -12.56
CA TRP A 12 -27.12 23.89 -12.85
C TRP A 12 -26.90 24.36 -14.30
N ARG A 13 -26.27 25.52 -14.47
CA ARG A 13 -25.91 26.08 -15.80
C ARG A 13 -24.68 25.38 -16.38
N LEU A 14 -24.87 24.16 -16.86
CA LEU A 14 -23.79 23.31 -17.36
C LEU A 14 -23.14 23.89 -18.64
N SER A 15 -21.82 23.98 -18.65
CA SER A 15 -21.01 24.43 -19.80
C SER A 15 -19.93 23.41 -20.20
N PRO A 16 -19.48 23.40 -21.48
CA PRO A 16 -18.39 22.52 -21.92
C PRO A 16 -17.08 22.74 -21.15
N HIS A 17 -16.82 23.96 -20.67
CA HIS A 17 -15.65 24.27 -19.87
C HIS A 17 -15.66 23.53 -18.53
N GLN A 18 -16.81 23.49 -17.85
CA GLN A 18 -16.96 22.74 -16.60
C GLN A 18 -16.74 21.24 -16.81
N LEU A 19 -17.24 20.67 -17.91
CA LEU A 19 -17.00 19.26 -18.24
C LEU A 19 -15.51 18.96 -18.48
N ARG A 20 -14.77 19.85 -19.18
CA ARG A 20 -13.33 19.68 -19.35
C ARG A 20 -12.57 19.74 -18.03
N ARG A 21 -12.92 20.67 -17.13
CA ARG A 21 -12.32 20.72 -15.78
C ARG A 21 -12.63 19.46 -14.97
N ALA A 22 -13.88 19.00 -15.00
CA ALA A 22 -14.27 17.75 -14.33
C ALA A 22 -13.48 16.54 -14.88
N TYR A 23 -13.28 16.47 -16.20
CA TYR A 23 -12.45 15.43 -16.82
C TYR A 23 -10.99 15.53 -16.37
N ALA A 24 -10.37 16.71 -16.46
CA ALA A 24 -8.98 16.92 -16.07
C ALA A 24 -8.71 16.59 -14.60
N TRP A 25 -9.59 17.06 -13.72
CA TRP A 25 -9.53 16.75 -12.30
C TRP A 25 -9.66 15.25 -12.04
N THR A 26 -10.63 14.58 -12.68
CA THR A 26 -10.81 13.12 -12.57
C THR A 26 -9.57 12.37 -13.07
N PHE A 27 -9.02 12.81 -14.21
CA PHE A 27 -7.84 12.23 -14.83
C PHE A 27 -6.64 12.24 -13.87
N VAL A 28 -6.37 13.40 -13.24
CA VAL A 28 -5.26 13.54 -12.28
C VAL A 28 -5.57 12.82 -10.96
N ARG A 29 -6.78 12.99 -10.41
CA ARG A 29 -7.21 12.36 -9.15
C ARG A 29 -7.09 10.84 -9.20
N HIS A 30 -7.44 10.23 -10.32
CA HIS A 30 -7.40 8.77 -10.49
C HIS A 30 -6.13 8.28 -11.19
N ARG A 31 -5.12 9.16 -11.39
CA ARG A 31 -3.83 8.83 -12.00
C ARG A 31 -3.97 8.09 -13.33
N LEU A 32 -4.91 8.51 -14.19
CA LEU A 32 -5.17 7.89 -15.50
C LEU A 32 -4.04 8.14 -16.53
N GLY A 33 -3.00 8.85 -16.13
CA GLY A 33 -1.79 9.12 -16.89
C GLY A 33 -1.09 10.35 -16.30
N ASN A 34 -0.12 10.90 -17.05
CA ASN A 34 0.61 12.08 -16.62
C ASN A 34 -0.03 13.39 -17.14
N VAL A 35 0.34 14.52 -16.52
CA VAL A 35 -0.21 15.85 -16.86
C VAL A 35 0.21 16.30 -18.26
N LEU A 36 1.36 15.84 -18.77
CA LEU A 36 1.82 16.13 -20.14
C LEU A 36 0.87 15.50 -21.18
N PHE A 37 0.43 14.26 -20.95
CA PHE A 37 -0.54 13.59 -21.80
C PHE A 37 -1.88 14.33 -21.80
N LEU A 38 -2.33 14.79 -20.63
CA LEU A 38 -3.54 15.60 -20.52
C LEU A 38 -3.41 16.95 -21.27
N LYS A 39 -2.23 17.60 -21.22
CA LYS A 39 -1.94 18.80 -22.00
C LYS A 39 -2.11 18.55 -23.50
N GLU A 40 -1.55 17.46 -24.02
CA GLU A 40 -1.66 17.10 -25.43
C GLU A 40 -3.10 16.80 -25.84
N GLN A 41 -3.86 16.06 -25.01
CA GLN A 41 -5.28 15.81 -25.25
C GLN A 41 -6.10 17.10 -25.36
N PHE A 42 -5.82 18.06 -24.47
CA PHE A 42 -6.51 19.34 -24.44
C PHE A 42 -5.97 20.34 -25.45
N LYS A 43 -4.82 20.05 -26.08
CA LYS A 43 -4.07 20.95 -26.96
C LYS A 43 -3.78 22.29 -26.30
N HIS A 44 -3.49 22.27 -25.00
CA HIS A 44 -3.12 23.46 -24.28
C HIS A 44 -1.74 23.95 -24.72
N SER A 45 -1.60 25.27 -24.88
CA SER A 45 -0.34 25.91 -25.26
C SER A 45 0.74 25.82 -24.19
N SER A 46 0.34 25.64 -22.92
CA SER A 46 1.25 25.55 -21.78
C SER A 46 0.80 24.48 -20.79
N ILE A 47 1.71 24.03 -19.93
CA ILE A 47 1.41 23.02 -18.91
C ILE A 47 0.60 23.62 -17.75
N GLU A 48 0.81 24.90 -17.45
CA GLU A 48 0.13 25.67 -16.40
C GLU A 48 -1.37 25.78 -16.68
N MET A 49 -1.78 25.94 -17.94
CA MET A 49 -3.18 25.91 -18.33
C MET A 49 -3.84 24.56 -18.02
N THR A 50 -3.11 23.45 -18.23
CA THR A 50 -3.59 22.11 -17.90
C THR A 50 -3.66 21.89 -16.40
N GLN A 51 -2.67 22.36 -15.65
CA GLN A 51 -2.68 22.32 -14.19
C GLN A 51 -3.87 23.09 -13.63
N LEU A 52 -4.19 24.28 -14.15
CA LEU A 52 -5.38 25.04 -13.72
C LEU A 52 -6.69 24.27 -13.93
N TYR A 53 -6.78 23.47 -15.01
CA TYR A 53 -7.97 22.65 -15.27
C TYR A 53 -8.05 21.45 -14.34
N ALA A 54 -6.92 20.84 -14.01
CA ALA A 54 -6.82 19.70 -13.09
C ALA A 54 -6.87 20.11 -11.61
N ALA A 55 -6.54 21.37 -11.30
CA ALA A 55 -6.49 21.89 -9.95
C ALA A 55 -7.88 21.91 -9.31
N ASN A 56 -7.92 21.51 -8.05
CA ASN A 56 -9.09 21.66 -7.20
C ASN A 56 -8.88 22.89 -6.29
N PRO A 57 -9.55 24.02 -6.53
CA PRO A 57 -9.39 25.21 -5.69
C PRO A 57 -9.96 25.05 -4.27
N MET A 58 -10.73 23.99 -4.02
CA MET A 58 -11.15 23.60 -2.67
C MET A 58 -10.17 22.64 -1.99
N GLN A 59 -9.03 22.37 -2.62
CA GLN A 59 -7.96 21.60 -2.02
C GLN A 59 -7.24 22.49 -1.01
N ASP A 60 -7.08 21.98 0.20
CA ASP A 60 -6.30 22.64 1.23
C ASP A 60 -4.85 22.19 1.07
N ASP A 61 -4.07 22.93 0.28
CA ASP A 61 -2.67 22.58 -0.01
C ASP A 61 -1.84 22.47 1.28
N ALA A 62 -2.11 23.31 2.28
CA ALA A 62 -1.44 23.24 3.57
C ALA A 62 -1.74 21.92 4.29
N LEU A 63 -2.99 21.47 4.29
CA LEU A 63 -3.36 20.16 4.85
C LEU A 63 -2.67 19.00 4.12
N PHE A 64 -2.48 19.07 2.81
CA PHE A 64 -1.77 18.04 2.06
C PHE A 64 -0.28 18.01 2.40
N GLU A 65 0.37 19.17 2.50
CA GLU A 65 1.76 19.26 2.94
C GLU A 65 1.94 18.74 4.37
N ASP A 66 1.03 19.09 5.29
CA ASP A 66 1.02 18.57 6.66
C ASP A 66 0.87 17.04 6.65
N LEU A 67 -0.06 16.51 5.85
CA LEU A 67 -0.30 15.07 5.72
C LEU A 67 0.91 14.34 5.10
N PHE A 68 1.56 14.90 4.09
CA PHE A 68 2.76 14.31 3.51
C PHE A 68 3.93 14.35 4.49
N THR A 69 4.07 15.42 5.25
CA THR A 69 5.06 15.54 6.33
C THR A 69 4.85 14.45 7.38
N GLU A 70 3.61 14.27 7.85
CA GLU A 70 3.26 13.21 8.81
C GLU A 70 3.45 11.80 8.25
N ILE A 71 3.09 11.56 6.97
CA ILE A 71 3.36 10.28 6.32
C ILE A 71 4.86 9.99 6.27
N SER A 72 5.68 10.99 5.92
CA SER A 72 7.14 10.84 5.88
C SER A 72 7.72 10.59 7.26
N ALA A 73 7.32 11.36 8.28
CA ALA A 73 7.71 11.15 9.67
C ALA A 73 7.33 9.73 10.14
N ARG A 74 6.11 9.28 9.86
CA ARG A 74 5.64 7.95 10.23
C ARG A 74 6.39 6.82 9.53
N LYS A 75 6.81 7.01 8.28
CA LYS A 75 7.66 6.06 7.55
C LYS A 75 9.05 5.99 8.18
N VAL A 76 9.63 7.13 8.55
CA VAL A 76 10.92 7.21 9.25
C VAL A 76 10.85 6.42 10.56
N GLU A 77 9.86 6.71 11.42
CA GLU A 77 9.65 5.97 12.67
C GLU A 77 9.50 4.45 12.45
N LEU A 78 8.79 4.06 11.39
CA LEU A 78 8.60 2.66 11.04
C LEU A 78 9.92 1.98 10.65
N ILE A 79 10.71 2.61 9.78
CA ILE A 79 12.03 2.11 9.36
C ILE A 79 12.98 2.07 10.56
N GLU A 80 13.00 3.10 11.39
CA GLU A 80 13.77 3.14 12.65
C GLU A 80 13.43 1.95 13.55
N GLY A 81 12.13 1.71 13.72
CA GLY A 81 11.56 0.57 14.43
C GLY A 81 12.11 -0.76 13.91
N TRP A 82 12.11 -0.91 12.58
CA TRP A 82 12.65 -2.07 11.87
C TRP A 82 14.17 -2.20 11.93
N LEU A 83 14.91 -1.16 12.29
CA LEU A 83 16.37 -1.20 12.41
C LEU A 83 16.86 -1.49 13.84
N HIS A 84 15.98 -1.59 14.84
CA HIS A 84 16.38 -2.04 16.17
C HIS A 84 16.75 -3.53 16.16
N ALA A 85 17.82 -3.89 16.86
CA ALA A 85 18.38 -5.24 16.87
C ALA A 85 17.34 -6.31 17.21
N ASP A 86 16.51 -6.04 18.23
CA ASP A 86 15.56 -7.00 18.80
C ASP A 86 14.18 -6.99 18.12
N THR A 87 13.92 -6.10 17.15
CA THR A 87 12.61 -6.06 16.48
C THR A 87 12.45 -7.28 15.57
N PRO A 88 11.53 -8.22 15.83
CA PRO A 88 11.34 -9.35 14.94
C PRO A 88 10.63 -8.90 13.66
N LEU A 89 11.17 -9.29 12.51
CA LEU A 89 10.57 -9.06 11.20
C LEU A 89 10.41 -10.38 10.45
N ALA A 90 9.23 -10.57 9.89
CA ALA A 90 8.91 -11.66 8.97
C ALA A 90 8.75 -11.12 7.53
N GLY A 91 8.56 -12.04 6.58
CA GLY A 91 8.61 -11.72 5.14
C GLY A 91 10.05 -11.59 4.64
N ARG A 92 10.28 -11.79 3.33
CA ARG A 92 11.67 -11.87 2.82
C ARG A 92 12.37 -10.51 2.82
N ALA A 93 11.65 -9.42 2.60
CA ALA A 93 12.24 -8.09 2.76
C ALA A 93 12.56 -7.83 4.24
N GLY A 94 11.70 -8.26 5.17
CA GLY A 94 11.96 -8.20 6.61
C GLY A 94 13.25 -8.95 7.00
N GLN A 95 13.43 -10.18 6.51
CA GLN A 95 14.64 -10.98 6.73
C GLN A 95 15.90 -10.30 6.16
N ARG A 96 15.80 -9.65 5.00
CA ARG A 96 16.89 -8.84 4.44
C ARG A 96 17.23 -7.66 5.34
N ILE A 97 16.22 -6.95 5.86
CA ILE A 97 16.42 -5.85 6.81
C ILE A 97 17.13 -6.35 8.07
N VAL A 98 16.66 -7.44 8.68
CA VAL A 98 17.30 -8.06 9.85
C VAL A 98 18.77 -8.41 9.55
N SER A 99 19.05 -8.96 8.36
CA SER A 99 20.42 -9.28 7.94
C SER A 99 21.28 -8.03 7.75
N MET A 100 20.70 -6.93 7.25
CA MET A 100 21.38 -5.65 7.06
C MET A 100 21.70 -4.94 8.38
N ARG A 101 20.96 -5.19 9.47
CA ARG A 101 21.27 -4.62 10.81
C ARG A 101 22.68 -4.95 11.31
N ALA A 102 23.28 -6.03 10.80
CA ALA A 102 24.64 -6.44 11.17
C ALA A 102 25.75 -5.62 10.49
N HIS A 103 25.41 -4.74 9.53
CA HIS A 103 26.36 -3.86 8.86
C HIS A 103 26.50 -2.53 9.58
N ASP A 104 27.74 -2.05 9.70
CA ASP A 104 28.07 -0.77 10.33
C ASP A 104 27.82 0.37 9.33
N PHE A 105 26.80 1.17 9.58
CA PHE A 105 26.50 2.36 8.77
C PHE A 105 27.15 3.60 9.41
N PRO A 106 27.63 4.58 8.62
CA PRO A 106 28.31 5.77 9.16
C PRO A 106 27.45 6.60 10.12
N SER A 107 26.14 6.65 9.88
CA SER A 107 25.14 7.17 10.83
C SER A 107 23.78 6.50 10.57
N ARG A 108 22.92 6.46 11.58
CA ARG A 108 21.60 5.83 11.48
C ARG A 108 20.64 6.69 10.66
N GLU A 109 20.80 8.00 10.75
CA GLU A 109 20.07 9.03 10.01
C GLU A 109 20.32 8.88 8.49
N THR A 110 21.57 8.72 8.05
CA THR A 110 21.90 8.56 6.62
C THR A 110 21.28 7.30 6.01
N LEU A 111 21.21 6.19 6.76
CA LEU A 111 20.55 4.97 6.30
C LEU A 111 19.05 5.18 6.09
N ILE A 112 18.40 5.89 7.02
CA ILE A 112 16.96 6.13 7.00
C ILE A 112 16.59 7.10 5.88
N GLU A 113 17.33 8.19 5.71
CA GLU A 113 17.10 9.17 4.64
C GLU A 113 17.27 8.53 3.25
N GLU A 114 18.36 7.78 3.02
CA GLU A 114 18.56 7.11 1.72
C GLU A 114 17.55 5.97 1.45
N THR A 115 16.98 5.37 2.50
CA THR A 115 16.04 4.24 2.37
C THR A 115 14.58 4.71 2.27
N ALA A 116 14.19 5.78 2.99
CA ALA A 116 12.82 6.25 3.07
C ALA A 116 12.34 6.94 1.78
N ASP A 117 13.23 7.66 1.09
CA ASP A 117 12.89 8.42 -0.12
C ASP A 117 12.61 7.53 -1.34
N TRP A 118 13.17 6.31 -1.38
CA TRP A 118 13.08 5.42 -2.55
C TRP A 118 12.12 4.23 -2.36
N ILE A 119 11.71 3.93 -1.13
CA ILE A 119 10.87 2.77 -0.84
C ILE A 119 9.40 3.19 -0.68
N ASN A 120 8.56 2.76 -1.62
CA ASN A 120 7.11 2.86 -1.45
C ASN A 120 6.67 1.83 -0.39
N ILE A 121 6.50 2.28 0.84
CA ILE A 121 5.95 1.46 1.93
C ILE A 121 4.43 1.60 1.93
N ARG A 122 3.71 0.50 1.65
CA ARG A 122 2.25 0.44 1.68
C ARG A 122 1.79 -0.55 2.74
N SER A 123 1.04 -0.11 3.73
CA SER A 123 0.40 -1.02 4.68
C SER A 123 -0.79 -1.73 4.01
N THR A 124 -0.84 -3.06 4.09
CA THR A 124 -1.94 -3.89 3.58
C THR A 124 -2.81 -4.47 4.71
N GLY A 125 -2.58 -4.05 5.95
CA GLY A 125 -3.22 -4.58 7.16
C GLY A 125 -2.67 -5.93 7.64
N HIS A 126 -1.92 -6.64 6.79
CA HIS A 126 -1.25 -7.91 7.12
C HIS A 126 0.24 -7.92 6.72
N SER A 127 0.71 -6.88 6.03
CA SER A 127 2.12 -6.69 5.68
C SER A 127 2.37 -5.22 5.34
N TYR A 128 3.62 -4.80 5.41
CA TYR A 128 4.11 -3.64 4.69
C TYR A 128 4.70 -4.10 3.35
N CYS A 129 4.09 -3.67 2.26
CA CYS A 129 4.50 -3.99 0.91
C CYS A 129 5.48 -2.92 0.40
N LEU A 130 6.67 -3.37 -0.02
CA LEU A 130 7.73 -2.55 -0.61
C LEU A 130 7.77 -2.64 -2.14
N ALA A 131 6.86 -3.44 -2.72
CA ALA A 131 6.80 -3.64 -4.16
C ALA A 131 6.44 -2.32 -4.86
N GLN A 132 7.13 -2.06 -5.96
CA GLN A 132 6.93 -0.88 -6.79
C GLN A 132 5.85 -1.17 -7.84
N ASP A 133 5.96 -0.60 -9.03
CA ASP A 133 4.95 -0.76 -10.10
C ASP A 133 4.90 -2.19 -10.66
N ASP A 134 5.97 -2.97 -10.51
CA ASP A 134 6.04 -4.40 -10.79
C ASP A 134 6.33 -5.22 -9.51
N GLY A 135 5.82 -6.47 -9.44
CA GLY A 135 6.21 -7.45 -8.43
C GLY A 135 5.11 -8.03 -7.54
N CYS A 136 4.08 -7.25 -7.14
CA CYS A 136 3.09 -7.74 -6.16
C CYS A 136 1.95 -8.57 -6.78
N GLY A 137 1.55 -8.29 -8.03
CA GLY A 137 0.43 -8.96 -8.71
C GLY A 137 -0.94 -8.83 -8.01
N GLY A 138 -1.04 -8.10 -6.89
CA GLY A 138 -2.26 -7.84 -6.14
C GLY A 138 -2.85 -9.04 -5.38
N ALA A 139 -2.26 -10.23 -5.50
CA ALA A 139 -2.84 -11.46 -4.94
C ALA A 139 -2.96 -11.44 -3.40
N GLY A 140 -2.12 -10.66 -2.71
CA GLY A 140 -2.17 -10.50 -1.26
C GLY A 140 -3.49 -9.90 -0.73
N LEU A 141 -4.29 -9.24 -1.57
CA LEU A 141 -5.62 -8.76 -1.21
C LEU A 141 -6.60 -9.92 -0.97
N TYR A 142 -6.47 -11.00 -1.75
CA TYR A 142 -7.37 -12.15 -1.72
C TYR A 142 -6.76 -13.33 -0.93
N GLU A 143 -5.44 -13.46 -0.96
CA GLU A 143 -4.68 -14.55 -0.36
C GLU A 143 -3.55 -13.98 0.53
N PRO A 144 -3.87 -13.43 1.71
CA PRO A 144 -2.92 -12.65 2.53
C PRO A 144 -1.71 -13.47 3.01
N TRP A 145 -1.85 -14.79 3.16
CA TRP A 145 -0.72 -15.69 3.48
C TRP A 145 0.40 -15.68 2.42
N ARG A 146 0.12 -15.27 1.17
CA ARG A 146 1.16 -15.11 0.13
C ARG A 146 2.20 -14.06 0.51
N CYS A 147 1.79 -13.03 1.26
CA CYS A 147 2.71 -12.02 1.76
C CYS A 147 3.71 -12.59 2.78
N GLY A 148 3.47 -13.76 3.38
CA GLY A 148 4.42 -14.38 4.31
C GLY A 148 5.73 -14.81 3.66
N ALA A 149 5.69 -15.13 2.36
CA ALA A 149 6.84 -15.57 1.57
C ALA A 149 7.11 -14.65 0.35
N CYS A 150 6.54 -13.46 0.31
CA CYS A 150 6.78 -12.48 -0.76
C CYS A 150 8.18 -11.85 -0.63
N ASN A 151 8.80 -11.50 -1.76
CA ASN A 151 10.11 -10.87 -1.79
C ASN A 151 10.11 -9.45 -1.21
N ASP A 152 8.97 -8.76 -1.35
CA ASP A 152 8.82 -7.34 -1.03
C ASP A 152 7.99 -7.09 0.23
N SER A 153 7.69 -8.13 1.01
CA SER A 153 6.94 -7.99 2.25
C SER A 153 7.84 -7.84 3.46
N VAL A 154 7.50 -6.88 4.30
CA VAL A 154 7.97 -6.75 5.68
C VAL A 154 6.76 -6.92 6.59
N ILE A 155 6.87 -7.81 7.55
CA ILE A 155 5.80 -8.07 8.52
C ILE A 155 6.41 -7.87 9.90
N ASP A 156 5.89 -6.94 10.69
CA ASP A 156 6.33 -6.70 12.06
C ASP A 156 5.27 -7.15 13.07
N SER A 157 5.59 -6.95 14.36
CA SER A 157 4.73 -7.36 15.46
C SER A 157 3.36 -6.67 15.45
N SER A 158 3.22 -5.49 14.85
CA SER A 158 1.93 -4.76 14.79
C SER A 158 0.87 -5.54 14.00
N GLN A 159 1.29 -6.43 13.11
CA GLN A 159 0.41 -7.22 12.24
C GLN A 159 0.13 -8.61 12.81
N ARG A 160 0.65 -8.95 13.99
CA ARG A 160 0.46 -10.27 14.61
C ARG A 160 -1.00 -10.68 14.70
N ILE A 161 -1.87 -9.76 15.10
CA ILE A 161 -3.31 -10.03 15.26
C ILE A 161 -3.91 -10.47 13.90
N ALA A 162 -3.53 -9.81 12.81
CA ALA A 162 -3.96 -10.21 11.47
C ALA A 162 -3.46 -11.61 11.12
N TRP A 163 -2.20 -11.94 11.42
CA TRP A 163 -1.63 -13.27 11.15
C TRP A 163 -2.23 -14.37 12.04
N GLN A 164 -2.62 -14.07 13.28
CA GLN A 164 -3.36 -14.99 14.14
C GLN A 164 -4.77 -15.26 13.59
N ALA A 165 -5.46 -14.24 13.07
CA ALA A 165 -6.75 -14.41 12.42
C ALA A 165 -6.65 -15.22 11.12
N ILE A 166 -5.61 -14.97 10.31
CA ILE A 166 -5.33 -15.78 9.11
C ILE A 166 -5.05 -17.23 9.49
N HIS A 167 -4.30 -17.47 10.57
CA HIS A 167 -4.02 -18.81 11.07
C HIS A 167 -5.30 -19.55 11.49
N ALA A 168 -6.15 -18.90 12.28
CA ALA A 168 -7.43 -19.46 12.70
C ALA A 168 -8.30 -19.85 11.49
N HIS A 169 -8.39 -18.98 10.48
CA HIS A 169 -9.11 -19.26 9.25
C HIS A 169 -8.50 -20.46 8.48
N GLN A 170 -7.18 -20.59 8.39
CA GLN A 170 -6.57 -21.76 7.74
C GLN A 170 -6.84 -23.08 8.49
N LEU A 171 -6.95 -23.04 9.82
CA LEU A 171 -7.35 -24.21 10.61
C LEU A 171 -8.81 -24.62 10.35
N GLU A 172 -9.72 -23.66 10.25
CA GLU A 172 -11.12 -23.90 9.89
C GLU A 172 -11.21 -24.54 8.49
N LEU A 173 -10.52 -23.97 7.49
CA LEU A 173 -10.47 -24.50 6.13
C LEU A 173 -9.86 -25.91 6.05
N GLN A 174 -9.02 -26.31 7.00
CA GLN A 174 -8.42 -27.64 7.01
C GLN A 174 -9.48 -28.74 7.20
N VAL A 175 -10.58 -28.44 7.87
CA VAL A 175 -11.71 -29.37 8.06
C VAL A 175 -12.46 -29.53 6.73
N GLU A 176 -12.85 -28.42 6.11
CA GLU A 176 -13.59 -28.39 4.83
C GLU A 176 -12.76 -28.98 3.67
N ALA A 177 -11.45 -28.74 3.67
CA ALA A 177 -10.55 -29.23 2.62
C ALA A 177 -10.55 -30.77 2.49
N ARG A 178 -10.87 -31.50 3.57
CA ARG A 178 -10.97 -32.97 3.53
C ARG A 178 -12.10 -33.44 2.64
N GLU A 179 -13.19 -32.68 2.56
CA GLU A 179 -14.35 -32.99 1.72
C GLU A 179 -14.10 -32.63 0.24
N LEU A 180 -13.23 -31.65 -0.02
CA LEU A 180 -12.85 -31.19 -1.36
C LEU A 180 -11.75 -32.03 -2.02
N GLY A 181 -11.12 -32.94 -1.27
CA GLY A 181 -10.14 -33.91 -1.76
C GLY A 181 -8.68 -33.51 -1.55
N PRO A 182 -7.73 -34.38 -1.97
CA PRO A 182 -6.32 -34.29 -1.56
C PRO A 182 -5.61 -33.02 -2.02
N ALA A 183 -5.99 -32.45 -3.18
CA ALA A 183 -5.40 -31.21 -3.68
C ALA A 183 -5.75 -30.00 -2.79
N ALA A 184 -6.99 -29.94 -2.29
CA ALA A 184 -7.43 -28.88 -1.37
C ALA A 184 -6.69 -28.99 -0.03
N VAL A 185 -6.58 -30.21 0.51
CA VAL A 185 -5.81 -30.49 1.74
C VAL A 185 -4.36 -30.02 1.60
N GLN A 186 -3.69 -30.39 0.50
CA GLN A 186 -2.30 -29.98 0.26
C GLN A 186 -2.15 -28.45 0.15
N ARG A 187 -3.12 -27.76 -0.48
CA ARG A 187 -3.12 -26.30 -0.56
C ARG A 187 -3.23 -25.67 0.82
N VAL A 188 -4.23 -26.06 1.61
CA VAL A 188 -4.45 -25.50 2.96
C VAL A 188 -3.26 -25.81 3.87
N GLN A 189 -2.72 -27.03 3.82
CA GLN A 189 -1.51 -27.37 4.59
C GLN A 189 -0.32 -26.48 4.24
N ARG A 190 -0.04 -26.27 2.95
CA ARG A 190 1.05 -25.37 2.53
C ARG A 190 0.82 -23.93 3.00
N ASP A 191 -0.42 -23.46 2.93
CA ASP A 191 -0.75 -22.08 3.28
C ASP A 191 -0.71 -21.89 4.81
N LEU A 192 -1.12 -22.90 5.60
CA LEU A 192 -0.97 -22.95 7.05
C LEU A 192 0.51 -22.89 7.47
N HIS A 193 1.39 -23.70 6.86
CA HIS A 193 2.83 -23.65 7.15
C HIS A 193 3.42 -22.25 6.95
N ARG A 194 3.02 -21.54 5.89
CA ARG A 194 3.49 -20.16 5.65
C ARG A 194 3.08 -19.21 6.76
N VAL A 195 1.86 -19.38 7.28
CA VAL A 195 1.32 -18.55 8.36
C VAL A 195 2.04 -18.85 9.67
N GLU A 196 2.26 -20.13 9.98
CA GLU A 196 3.02 -20.58 11.14
C GLU A 196 4.48 -20.07 11.09
N ASP A 197 5.11 -20.11 9.91
CA ASP A 197 6.46 -19.57 9.70
C ASP A 197 6.53 -18.07 10.01
N VAL A 198 5.52 -17.29 9.62
CA VAL A 198 5.44 -15.85 9.94
C VAL A 198 5.27 -15.66 11.45
N LEU A 199 4.31 -16.34 12.07
CA LEU A 199 4.06 -16.22 13.51
C LEU A 199 5.28 -16.62 14.35
N LYS A 200 6.03 -17.64 13.89
CA LYS A 200 7.28 -18.08 14.51
C LYS A 200 8.38 -17.03 14.38
N GLN A 201 8.54 -16.42 13.20
CA GLN A 201 9.51 -15.33 12.97
C GLN A 201 9.20 -14.10 13.83
N LEU A 202 7.91 -13.80 14.06
CA LEU A 202 7.50 -12.73 14.96
C LEU A 202 7.76 -13.04 16.45
N GLY A 203 8.08 -14.29 16.81
CA GLY A 203 8.29 -14.72 18.20
C GLY A 203 7.01 -14.82 19.03
N PRO A 204 7.08 -15.13 20.34
CA PRO A 204 5.91 -15.12 21.21
C PRO A 204 5.30 -13.72 21.28
N GLY A 205 3.97 -13.63 21.27
CA GLY A 205 3.29 -12.35 21.47
C GLY A 205 3.50 -11.86 22.88
N ILE A 206 3.85 -10.58 23.04
CA ILE A 206 3.55 -9.88 24.29
C ILE A 206 2.03 -9.77 24.30
N GLU A 207 1.36 -10.45 25.24
CA GLU A 207 -0.08 -10.31 25.42
C GLU A 207 -0.43 -8.81 25.51
N PRO A 208 -1.47 -8.34 24.81
CA PRO A 208 -1.91 -6.96 24.99
C PRO A 208 -2.35 -6.78 26.45
N LEU A 209 -1.76 -5.77 27.10
CA LEU A 209 -2.19 -5.26 28.42
C LEU A 209 -3.67 -4.91 28.42
#